data_AF-A0A419DZG5-F1
#
_entry.id   AF-A0A419DZG5-F1
#
_cell.length_a   1.000
_cell.length_b   1.000
_cell.length_c   1.000
_cell.angle_alpha   90.00
_cell.angle_beta   90.00
_cell.angle_gamma   90.00
#
_symmetry.space_group_name_H-M   'P 1'
#
loop_
_entity.id
_entity.type
_entity.pdbx_description
1 polymer ?
#
loop_
_entity_poly.entity_id
_entity_poly.type
_entity_poly.pdbx_seq_one_letter_code
_entity_poly.pdbx_strand_id
1 'polypeptide(L)'
;MAFGWNDVSQILGGASDALGAYRQQRTLADLGRSLETGDYKGAARAALAGGDLGTGVSLLRLGEDAEARRLQREADANAFGLIGGGISPLGAAPAQAPANIAANDEVSRYIAEAAAKRGIDPNVALRVYASEGRSGYAGDNGSSFGPFQLHYGGVAPGGNRVAGLGDEFTRRTGLDARDPNTWRQQVDFALEQAAKSGWGPWHGAAKIGIGQREGIGGQPVRVADASGAIPASASAGDPLETRIQNITRALSNPNISPNARQILSVQLQEAERRRSEARQEADRAENRAFRRQQIDLEERKFAGQANPYERKLAEERAKNVAEMEQTRAQAARAAEMMLPHIDRAEQAYNTLSRLKAIGPISASTPSRLVGGVLGSDAEAARQDYEAAAKELELAKAQITMKGQGQITESERKILGLTLPRLDAAKPETGLKTLKIWRELANKAVGENASREPSAPSERGPSVGTIEDGYRFKGGDPANPASWEKVQ
;
A
#
# COMPACT_ATOMS: atom_id res chain seq x y z
N MET A 1 -52.36 -9.90 -62.48
CA MET A 1 -51.45 -9.00 -61.74
C MET A 1 -51.09 -9.70 -60.43
N ALA A 2 -49.90 -10.29 -60.35
CA ALA A 2 -49.43 -10.97 -59.14
C ALA A 2 -48.53 -10.01 -58.37
N PHE A 3 -49.01 -9.48 -57.25
CA PHE A 3 -48.20 -8.73 -56.30
C PHE A 3 -47.25 -9.71 -55.59
N GLY A 4 -45.95 -9.53 -55.79
CA GLY A 4 -44.92 -10.41 -55.24
C GLY A 4 -44.67 -10.10 -53.76
N TRP A 5 -44.69 -11.12 -52.92
CA TRP A 5 -44.39 -11.05 -51.49
C TRP A 5 -42.99 -10.49 -51.15
N ASN A 6 -42.09 -10.40 -52.12
CA ASN A 6 -40.75 -9.82 -51.94
C ASN A 6 -40.76 -8.30 -51.73
N ASP A 7 -41.72 -7.55 -52.30
CA ASP A 7 -41.77 -6.08 -52.13
C ASP A 7 -42.14 -5.66 -50.70
N VAL A 8 -42.96 -6.45 -50.01
CA VAL A 8 -43.37 -6.18 -48.63
C VAL A 8 -42.17 -6.27 -47.68
N SER A 9 -41.23 -7.19 -47.93
CA SER A 9 -40.05 -7.37 -47.09
C SER A 9 -39.05 -6.21 -47.21
N GLN A 10 -38.90 -5.63 -48.41
CA GLN A 10 -38.03 -4.47 -48.64
C GLN A 10 -38.61 -3.20 -48.03
N ILE A 11 -39.93 -3.02 -48.10
CA ILE A 11 -40.63 -1.88 -47.49
C ILE A 11 -40.56 -1.94 -45.96
N LEU A 12 -40.69 -3.13 -45.36
CA LEU A 12 -40.59 -3.30 -43.90
C LEU A 12 -39.16 -3.14 -43.39
N GLY A 13 -38.15 -3.56 -44.15
CA GLY A 13 -36.73 -3.34 -43.81
C GLY A 13 -36.37 -1.86 -43.79
N GLY A 14 -36.74 -1.09 -44.83
CA GLY A 14 -36.46 0.34 -44.89
C GLY A 14 -37.16 1.16 -43.80
N ALA A 15 -38.35 0.73 -43.36
CA ALA A 15 -39.07 1.38 -42.26
C ALA A 15 -38.35 1.20 -40.90
N SER A 16 -37.76 0.02 -40.65
CA SER A 16 -36.98 -0.26 -39.44
C SER A 16 -35.74 0.63 -39.35
N ASP A 17 -34.99 0.75 -40.45
CA ASP A 17 -33.75 1.54 -40.49
C ASP A 17 -34.03 3.04 -40.34
N ALA A 18 -35.11 3.55 -40.97
CA ALA A 18 -35.54 4.93 -40.79
C ALA A 18 -35.98 5.24 -39.34
N LEU A 19 -36.66 4.30 -38.69
CA LEU A 19 -37.02 4.41 -37.26
C LEU A 19 -35.80 4.38 -36.33
N GLY A 20 -34.78 3.58 -36.66
CA GLY A 20 -33.50 3.53 -35.96
C GLY A 20 -32.76 4.87 -36.04
N ALA A 21 -32.60 5.40 -37.25
CA ALA A 21 -31.92 6.68 -37.49
C ALA A 21 -32.61 7.85 -36.76
N TYR A 22 -33.95 7.90 -36.78
CA TYR A 22 -34.71 8.94 -36.09
C TYR A 22 -34.54 8.90 -34.57
N ARG A 23 -34.51 7.69 -33.96
CA ARG A 23 -34.26 7.54 -32.52
C ARG A 23 -32.86 8.02 -32.15
N GLN A 24 -31.85 7.65 -32.93
CA GLN A 24 -30.47 8.05 -32.68
C GLN A 24 -30.29 9.58 -32.77
N GLN A 25 -30.91 10.22 -33.77
CA GLN A 25 -30.85 11.67 -33.93
C GLN A 25 -31.51 12.41 -32.75
N ARG A 26 -32.63 11.89 -32.22
CA ARG A 26 -33.29 12.45 -31.04
C ARG A 26 -32.45 12.31 -29.78
N THR A 27 -31.83 11.14 -29.56
CA THR A 27 -30.94 10.91 -28.42
C THR A 27 -29.75 11.86 -28.42
N LEU A 28 -29.14 12.11 -29.58
CA LEU A 28 -28.04 13.07 -29.71
C LEU A 28 -28.47 14.51 -29.43
N ALA A 29 -29.67 14.91 -29.86
CA ALA A 29 -30.21 16.24 -29.57
C ALA A 29 -30.56 16.44 -28.07
N ASP A 30 -31.02 15.39 -27.38
CA ASP A 30 -31.26 15.41 -25.93
C ASP A 30 -29.95 15.42 -25.13
N LEU A 31 -28.93 14.69 -25.61
CA LEU A 31 -27.58 14.70 -25.06
C LEU A 31 -26.95 16.09 -25.14
N GLY A 32 -27.01 16.73 -26.32
CA GLY A 32 -26.47 18.08 -26.54
C GLY A 32 -27.07 19.13 -25.61
N ARG A 33 -28.41 19.18 -25.49
CA ARG A 33 -29.11 20.11 -24.59
C ARG A 33 -28.77 19.89 -23.11
N SER A 34 -28.59 18.63 -22.69
CA SER A 34 -28.21 18.30 -21.33
C SER A 34 -26.78 18.74 -21.02
N LEU A 35 -25.87 18.62 -21.98
CA LEU A 35 -24.48 19.08 -21.84
C LEU A 35 -24.37 20.61 -21.82
N GLU A 36 -25.12 21.30 -22.67
CA GLU A 36 -25.16 22.78 -22.70
C GLU A 36 -25.63 23.39 -21.38
N THR A 37 -26.52 22.70 -20.66
CA THR A 37 -27.07 23.15 -19.37
C THR A 37 -26.26 22.66 -18.16
N GLY A 38 -25.20 21.87 -18.37
CA GLY A 38 -24.42 21.25 -17.28
C GLY A 38 -25.15 20.11 -16.56
N ASP A 39 -26.27 19.61 -17.10
CA ASP A 39 -26.98 18.44 -16.57
C ASP A 39 -26.33 17.13 -17.04
N TYR A 40 -25.17 16.83 -16.46
CA TYR A 40 -24.42 15.62 -16.76
C TYR A 40 -25.20 14.33 -16.41
N LYS A 41 -26.13 14.38 -15.45
CA LYS A 41 -26.99 13.24 -15.07
C LYS A 41 -28.07 13.00 -16.12
N GLY A 42 -28.68 14.06 -16.66
CA GLY A 42 -29.58 13.99 -17.82
C GLY A 42 -28.88 13.48 -19.07
N ALA A 43 -27.68 14.01 -19.35
CA ALA A 43 -26.86 13.58 -20.48
C ALA A 43 -26.48 12.09 -20.38
N ALA A 44 -26.10 11.62 -19.19
CA ALA A 44 -25.81 10.21 -18.96
C ALA A 44 -27.04 9.31 -19.20
N ARG A 45 -28.23 9.71 -18.72
CA ARG A 45 -29.46 8.95 -18.95
C ARG A 45 -29.81 8.87 -20.43
N ALA A 46 -29.63 9.95 -21.18
CA ALA A 46 -29.86 9.97 -22.62
C ALA A 46 -28.89 9.02 -23.36
N ALA A 47 -27.60 9.06 -23.03
CA ALA A 47 -26.60 8.15 -23.59
C ALA A 47 -26.91 6.67 -23.28
N LEU A 48 -27.28 6.35 -22.03
CA LEU A 48 -27.66 5.00 -21.62
C LEU A 48 -28.94 4.51 -22.34
N ALA A 49 -29.94 5.38 -22.48
CA ALA A 49 -31.16 5.06 -23.23
C ALA A 49 -30.89 4.84 -24.72
N GLY A 50 -29.83 5.46 -25.25
CA GLY A 50 -29.33 5.25 -26.62
C GLY A 50 -28.47 3.99 -26.80
N GLY A 51 -28.21 3.22 -25.74
CA GLY A 51 -27.35 2.03 -25.78
C GLY A 51 -25.85 2.32 -25.70
N ASP A 52 -25.44 3.58 -25.49
CA ASP A 52 -24.04 3.96 -25.33
C ASP A 52 -23.64 3.95 -23.84
N LEU A 53 -23.30 2.76 -23.36
CA LEU A 53 -22.88 2.54 -21.97
C LEU A 53 -21.60 3.30 -21.61
N GLY A 54 -20.65 3.40 -22.55
CA GLY A 54 -19.35 4.04 -22.31
C GLY A 54 -19.50 5.55 -22.08
N THR A 55 -20.27 6.21 -22.94
CA THR A 55 -20.59 7.63 -22.79
C THR A 55 -21.45 7.88 -21.55
N GLY A 56 -22.44 7.02 -21.29
CA GLY A 56 -23.29 7.12 -20.10
C GLY A 56 -22.52 7.08 -18.77
N VAL A 57 -21.61 6.12 -18.60
CA VAL A 57 -20.78 5.99 -17.40
C VAL A 57 -19.79 7.15 -17.25
N SER A 58 -19.20 7.60 -18.37
CA SER A 58 -18.26 8.72 -18.36
C SER A 58 -18.94 10.04 -17.94
N LEU A 59 -20.17 10.26 -18.41
CA LEU A 59 -20.96 11.45 -18.04
C LEU A 59 -21.45 11.42 -16.60
N LEU A 60 -21.76 10.25 -16.03
CA LEU A 60 -22.07 10.15 -14.59
C LEU A 60 -20.88 10.59 -13.73
N ARG A 61 -19.67 10.13 -14.04
CA ARG A 61 -18.45 10.54 -13.33
C ARG A 61 -18.17 12.02 -13.47
N LEU A 62 -18.34 12.56 -14.68
CA LEU A 62 -18.16 13.99 -14.93
C LEU A 62 -19.16 14.83 -14.12
N GLY A 63 -20.38 14.33 -13.94
CA GLY A 63 -21.40 14.93 -13.07
C GLY A 63 -21.02 14.91 -11.60
N GLU A 64 -20.50 13.79 -11.08
CA GLU A 64 -20.01 13.67 -9.70
C GLU A 64 -18.86 14.65 -9.43
N ASP A 65 -17.90 14.76 -10.36
CA ASP A 65 -16.77 15.70 -10.25
C ASP A 65 -17.22 17.17 -10.30
N ALA A 66 -18.19 17.49 -11.17
CA ALA A 66 -18.75 18.84 -11.28
C ALA A 66 -19.52 19.24 -10.00
N GLU A 67 -20.27 18.31 -9.42
CA GLU A 67 -21.00 18.50 -8.15
C GLU A 67 -20.03 18.68 -6.98
N ALA A 68 -18.97 17.87 -6.89
CA ALA A 68 -17.92 18.01 -5.88
C ALA A 68 -17.24 19.39 -5.95
N ARG A 69 -16.92 19.89 -7.16
CA ARG A 69 -16.35 21.24 -7.34
C ARG A 69 -17.34 22.35 -7.01
N ARG A 70 -18.65 22.13 -7.21
CA ARG A 70 -19.67 23.11 -6.82
C ARG A 70 -19.76 23.20 -5.30
N LEU A 71 -19.82 22.07 -4.62
CA LEU A 71 -19.83 22.00 -3.15
C LEU A 71 -18.55 22.59 -2.53
N GLN A 72 -17.39 22.35 -3.15
CA GLN A 72 -16.14 22.97 -2.73
C GLN A 72 -16.20 24.50 -2.86
N ARG A 73 -16.68 25.02 -3.99
CA ARG A 73 -16.83 26.48 -4.19
C ARG A 73 -17.88 27.10 -3.27
N GLU A 74 -18.97 26.39 -2.98
CA GLU A 74 -19.98 26.81 -1.99
C GLU A 74 -19.39 26.82 -0.57
N ALA A 75 -18.56 25.83 -0.21
CA ALA A 75 -17.86 25.79 1.06
C ALA A 75 -16.83 26.92 1.18
N ASP A 76 -16.08 27.20 0.13
CA ASP A 76 -15.09 28.29 0.08
C ASP A 76 -15.77 29.67 0.10
N ALA A 77 -16.90 29.83 -0.61
CA ALA A 77 -17.69 31.06 -0.59
C ALA A 77 -18.36 31.30 0.78
N ASN A 78 -18.86 30.24 1.43
CA ASN A 78 -19.42 30.34 2.78
C ASN A 78 -18.34 30.56 3.84
N ALA A 79 -17.12 30.05 3.64
CA ALA A 79 -15.97 30.33 4.50
C ALA A 79 -15.48 31.80 4.39
N PHE A 80 -15.60 32.42 3.22
CA PHE A 80 -15.30 33.84 3.02
C PHE A 80 -16.43 34.79 3.47
N GLY A 81 -17.70 34.36 3.38
CA GLY A 81 -18.86 35.18 3.75
C GLY A 81 -19.11 35.33 5.26
N LEU A 82 -18.58 34.43 6.09
CA LEU A 82 -18.79 34.47 7.54
C LEU A 82 -17.72 35.27 8.31
N ILE A 83 -16.67 35.76 7.64
CA ILE A 83 -15.56 36.51 8.25
C ILE A 83 -15.41 37.88 7.55
N GLY A 84 -16.51 38.62 7.48
CA GLY A 84 -16.49 40.06 7.26
C GLY A 84 -16.31 40.78 8.59
N GLY A 85 -15.08 40.81 9.10
CA GLY A 85 -14.74 41.49 10.37
C GLY A 85 -13.38 41.08 10.87
N GLY A 86 -12.36 41.85 10.50
CA GLY A 86 -10.95 41.49 10.64
C GLY A 86 -10.49 41.22 12.06
N ILE A 87 -9.68 40.18 12.20
CA ILE A 87 -8.47 40.08 13.02
C ILE A 87 -7.82 38.73 12.71
N SER A 88 -6.58 38.73 12.23
CA SER A 88 -5.72 37.54 12.25
C SER A 88 -5.20 37.33 13.66
N PRO A 89 -5.26 36.10 14.20
CA PRO A 89 -4.01 35.50 14.67
C PRO A 89 -3.93 33.96 14.58
N LEU A 90 -2.70 33.50 14.34
CA LEU A 90 -1.90 32.49 15.08
C LEU A 90 -2.60 31.41 15.94
N GLY A 91 -2.03 30.19 15.88
CA GLY A 91 -2.01 29.18 16.96
C GLY A 91 -2.73 27.87 16.60
N ALA A 92 -2.04 26.79 16.20
CA ALA A 92 -1.24 25.82 17.00
C ALA A 92 -2.07 24.76 17.77
N ALA A 93 -1.82 23.47 17.48
CA ALA A 93 -1.88 22.26 18.33
C ALA A 93 -2.10 20.99 17.45
N PRO A 94 -1.92 19.74 17.93
CA PRO A 94 -1.06 19.18 18.98
C PRO A 94 -0.29 17.90 18.53
N ALA A 95 0.43 17.30 19.48
CA ALA A 95 1.18 16.04 19.41
C ALA A 95 0.32 14.75 19.33
N GLN A 96 0.87 13.66 18.79
CA GLN A 96 1.17 12.36 19.47
C GLN A 96 1.61 11.25 18.48
N ALA A 97 2.32 10.25 19.00
CA ALA A 97 2.96 9.08 18.35
C ALA A 97 2.00 7.85 18.34
N PRO A 98 2.28 6.70 17.67
CA PRO A 98 3.58 6.17 17.21
C PRO A 98 3.63 5.58 15.77
N ALA A 99 4.79 5.03 15.43
CA ALA A 99 5.09 4.07 14.33
C ALA A 99 4.78 4.45 12.87
N ASN A 100 5.74 5.08 12.19
CA ASN A 100 5.91 4.95 10.73
C ASN A 100 7.40 4.90 10.37
N ILE A 101 7.98 3.69 10.33
CA ILE A 101 9.40 3.42 10.01
C ILE A 101 9.53 2.84 8.57
N ALA A 102 8.54 3.01 7.69
CA ALA A 102 8.57 2.38 6.36
C ALA A 102 9.07 3.30 5.21
N ALA A 103 9.11 4.62 5.39
CA ALA A 103 9.68 5.55 4.39
C ALA A 103 11.16 5.87 4.62
N ASN A 104 11.75 5.36 5.71
CA ASN A 104 13.05 5.81 6.24
C ASN A 104 14.06 4.68 6.43
N ASP A 105 13.99 3.56 5.70
CA ASP A 105 14.93 2.45 5.93
C ASP A 105 16.38 2.89 5.61
N GLU A 106 16.60 3.59 4.50
CA GLU A 106 17.93 4.10 4.14
C GLU A 106 18.42 5.20 5.09
N VAL A 107 17.56 6.17 5.41
CA VAL A 107 17.90 7.30 6.30
C VAL A 107 18.16 6.81 7.72
N SER A 108 17.28 5.94 8.26
CA SER A 108 17.43 5.37 9.60
C SER A 108 18.67 4.48 9.69
N ARG A 109 18.92 3.63 8.68
CA ARG A 109 20.15 2.83 8.62
C ARG A 109 21.40 3.71 8.62
N TYR A 110 21.40 4.77 7.80
CA TYR A 110 22.54 5.69 7.76
C TYR A 110 22.71 6.47 9.07
N ILE A 111 21.63 6.92 9.70
CA ILE A 111 21.66 7.57 11.04
C ILE A 111 22.27 6.62 12.08
N ALA A 112 21.83 5.36 12.10
CA ALA A 112 22.36 4.36 13.03
C ALA A 112 23.88 4.13 12.84
N GLU A 113 24.32 3.98 11.58
CA GLU A 113 25.74 3.83 11.23
C GLU A 113 26.56 5.08 11.60
N ALA A 114 26.05 6.27 11.27
CA ALA A 114 26.70 7.55 11.52
C ALA A 114 26.77 7.88 13.02
N ALA A 115 25.78 7.48 13.81
CA ALA A 115 25.73 7.63 15.25
C ALA A 115 26.78 6.73 15.92
N ALA A 116 26.81 5.44 15.53
CA ALA A 116 27.78 4.49 16.04
C ALA A 116 29.23 4.97 15.83
N LYS A 117 29.55 5.51 14.65
CA LYS A 117 30.88 6.07 14.33
C LYS A 117 31.29 7.24 15.24
N ARG A 118 30.33 7.93 15.85
CA ARG A 118 30.54 9.13 16.70
C ARG A 118 30.42 8.82 18.19
N GLY A 119 30.33 7.55 18.58
CA GLY A 119 30.12 7.17 19.98
C GLY A 119 28.76 7.62 20.51
N ILE A 120 27.75 7.62 19.64
CA ILE A 120 26.35 7.89 19.97
C ILE A 120 25.58 6.57 19.88
N ASP A 121 24.76 6.26 20.88
CA ASP A 121 23.84 5.12 20.83
C ASP A 121 22.90 5.25 19.62
N PRO A 122 22.93 4.32 18.65
CA PRO A 122 22.08 4.35 17.47
C PRO A 122 20.58 4.46 17.79
N ASN A 123 20.12 3.81 18.87
CA ASN A 123 18.71 3.83 19.24
C ASN A 123 18.28 5.21 19.76
N VAL A 124 19.17 5.90 20.47
CA VAL A 124 18.89 7.26 20.94
C VAL A 124 18.85 8.22 19.75
N ALA A 125 19.82 8.13 18.82
CA ALA A 125 19.82 8.94 17.61
C ALA A 125 18.55 8.73 16.76
N LEU A 126 18.10 7.48 16.61
CA LEU A 126 16.86 7.14 15.90
C LEU A 126 15.61 7.68 16.61
N ARG A 127 15.57 7.69 17.95
CA ARG A 127 14.47 8.29 18.71
C ARG A 127 14.44 9.81 18.54
N VAL A 128 15.59 10.50 18.59
CA VAL A 128 15.67 11.94 18.32
C VAL A 128 15.20 12.23 16.90
N TYR A 129 15.71 11.49 15.92
CA TYR A 129 15.27 11.58 14.52
C TYR A 129 13.74 11.42 14.38
N ALA A 130 13.16 10.41 15.03
CA ALA A 130 11.71 10.18 15.01
C ALA A 130 10.90 11.31 15.66
N SER A 131 11.50 12.06 16.59
CA SER A 131 10.85 13.21 17.25
C SER A 131 10.94 14.51 16.44
N GLU A 132 11.97 14.66 15.61
CA GLU A 132 12.24 15.88 14.83
C GLU A 132 11.73 15.76 13.39
N GLY A 133 12.13 14.71 12.66
CA GLY A 133 11.94 14.58 11.21
C GLY A 133 10.61 14.00 10.74
N ARG A 134 9.63 13.79 11.63
CA ARG A 134 8.39 13.06 11.30
C ARG A 134 7.41 13.83 10.41
N SER A 135 7.54 15.16 10.31
CA SER A 135 6.65 16.03 9.52
C SER A 135 7.02 16.14 8.04
N GLY A 136 8.14 15.53 7.61
CA GLY A 136 8.64 15.60 6.24
C GLY A 136 9.99 16.29 6.14
N TYR A 137 10.47 16.51 4.91
CA TYR A 137 11.79 17.09 4.69
C TYR A 137 11.88 18.56 5.11
N ALA A 138 10.77 19.32 5.04
CA ALA A 138 10.71 20.71 5.48
C ALA A 138 9.69 20.86 6.62
N GLY A 139 10.08 21.55 7.69
CA GLY A 139 9.26 21.82 8.87
C GLY A 139 9.33 23.28 9.33
N ASP A 140 8.66 23.59 10.45
CA ASP A 140 8.60 24.92 11.06
C ASP A 140 8.25 26.05 10.06
N ASN A 141 7.15 25.88 9.33
CA ASN A 141 6.72 26.79 8.26
C ASN A 141 7.78 26.97 7.15
N GLY A 142 8.54 25.91 6.86
CA GLY A 142 9.58 25.91 5.83
C GLY A 142 10.89 26.58 6.28
N SER A 143 11.18 26.62 7.58
CA SER A 143 12.45 27.14 8.10
C SER A 143 13.41 26.05 8.59
N SER A 144 12.94 24.82 8.81
CA SER A 144 13.77 23.68 9.23
C SER A 144 13.80 22.61 8.14
N PHE A 145 14.97 21.99 7.91
CA PHE A 145 15.14 21.05 6.80
C PHE A 145 15.87 19.75 7.17
N GLY A 146 15.52 18.69 6.47
CA GLY A 146 16.14 17.37 6.52
C GLY A 146 15.84 16.53 7.76
N PRO A 147 16.58 15.41 7.93
CA PRO A 147 16.26 14.40 8.93
C PRO A 147 16.21 14.93 10.37
N PHE A 148 17.11 15.85 10.71
CA PHE A 148 17.21 16.44 12.04
C PHE A 148 16.68 17.88 12.11
N GLN A 149 15.88 18.30 11.12
CA GLN A 149 15.20 19.61 11.09
C GLN A 149 16.15 20.80 11.37
N LEU A 150 17.18 20.95 10.54
CA LEU A 150 18.15 22.03 10.70
C LEU A 150 17.50 23.39 10.37
N HIS A 151 17.28 24.21 11.40
CA HIS A 151 16.60 25.51 11.33
C HIS A 151 17.46 26.62 10.68
N TYR A 152 16.88 27.41 9.78
CA TYR A 152 17.44 28.64 9.23
C TYR A 152 16.78 29.89 9.80
N GLY A 153 17.60 30.80 10.30
CA GLY A 153 17.20 32.12 10.76
C GLY A 153 16.66 32.98 9.63
N GLY A 154 15.65 33.80 9.95
CA GLY A 154 15.15 34.83 9.04
C GLY A 154 14.27 34.33 7.88
N VAL A 155 14.05 33.01 7.78
CA VAL A 155 13.18 32.39 6.77
C VAL A 155 11.70 32.47 7.19
N ALA A 156 11.41 32.27 8.48
CA ALA A 156 10.05 32.36 9.02
C ALA A 156 9.87 33.61 9.91
N PRO A 157 8.69 34.26 9.90
CA PRO A 157 8.39 35.38 10.80
C PRO A 157 8.33 34.92 12.27
N GLY A 158 8.62 35.83 13.21
CA GLY A 158 8.53 35.58 14.66
C GLY A 158 9.85 35.15 15.31
N GLY A 159 9.79 34.28 16.32
CA GLY A 159 10.94 33.82 17.12
C GLY A 159 12.02 33.05 16.32
N ASN A 160 11.70 32.66 15.09
CA ASN A 160 12.57 31.91 14.17
C ASN A 160 13.55 32.81 13.39
N ARG A 161 13.68 34.09 13.78
CA ARG A 161 14.62 35.04 13.16
C ARG A 161 16.08 34.80 13.53
N VAL A 162 16.34 34.06 14.62
CA VAL A 162 17.69 33.80 15.10
C VAL A 162 18.34 32.72 14.26
N ALA A 163 19.63 32.90 13.95
CA ALA A 163 20.42 31.90 13.24
C ALA A 163 20.38 30.55 13.96
N GLY A 164 20.14 29.48 13.20
CA GLY A 164 19.99 28.12 13.71
C GLY A 164 21.07 27.17 13.19
N LEU A 165 20.83 25.88 13.38
CA LEU A 165 21.75 24.83 12.94
C LEU A 165 21.83 24.70 11.41
N GLY A 166 20.81 25.14 10.66
CA GLY A 166 20.83 25.20 9.19
C GLY A 166 21.79 26.27 8.66
N ASP A 167 21.80 27.44 9.30
CA ASP A 167 22.78 28.50 8.99
C ASP A 167 24.20 28.03 9.27
N GLU A 168 24.40 27.38 10.43
CA GLU A 168 25.69 26.83 10.84
C GLU A 168 26.16 25.70 9.92
N PHE A 169 25.25 24.82 9.50
CA PHE A 169 25.52 23.78 8.50
C PHE A 169 26.02 24.39 7.19
N THR A 170 25.32 25.41 6.70
CA THR A 170 25.69 26.10 5.44
C THR A 170 27.04 26.76 5.56
N ARG A 171 27.28 27.47 6.66
CA ARG A 171 28.53 28.15 6.94
C ARG A 171 29.71 27.19 7.03
N ARG A 172 29.54 26.03 7.66
CA ARG A 172 30.61 25.04 7.87
C ARG A 172 30.90 24.17 6.65
N THR A 173 29.88 23.82 5.88
CA THR A 173 30.00 22.83 4.79
C THR A 173 29.98 23.44 3.40
N GLY A 174 29.46 24.66 3.25
CA GLY A 174 29.16 25.26 1.95
C GLY A 174 27.95 24.65 1.24
N LEU A 175 27.23 23.73 1.89
CA LEU A 175 26.05 23.05 1.35
C LEU A 175 24.77 23.64 1.93
N ASP A 176 23.67 23.53 1.20
CA ASP A 176 22.37 24.05 1.62
C ASP A 176 21.48 22.91 2.15
N ALA A 177 21.03 23.00 3.40
CA ALA A 177 20.17 21.97 3.98
C ALA A 177 18.77 21.94 3.34
N ARG A 178 18.39 22.97 2.58
CA ARG A 178 17.16 22.97 1.77
C ARG A 178 17.23 22.01 0.58
N ASP A 179 18.44 21.65 0.14
CA ASP A 179 18.63 20.68 -0.94
C ASP A 179 18.49 19.24 -0.40
N PRO A 180 17.46 18.49 -0.82
CA PRO A 180 17.24 17.11 -0.37
C PRO A 180 18.38 16.16 -0.69
N ASN A 181 19.26 16.48 -1.63
CA ASN A 181 20.41 15.63 -1.95
C ASN A 181 21.53 15.70 -0.91
N THR A 182 21.48 16.65 0.03
CA THR A 182 22.51 16.84 1.07
C THR A 182 22.15 16.18 2.41
N TRP A 183 21.09 15.37 2.46
CA TRP A 183 20.54 14.81 3.70
C TRP A 183 21.57 13.99 4.51
N ARG A 184 22.52 13.34 3.84
CA ARG A 184 23.59 12.57 4.50
C ARG A 184 24.55 13.48 5.26
N GLN A 185 24.98 14.57 4.62
CA GLN A 185 25.85 15.58 5.23
C GLN A 185 25.13 16.29 6.38
N GLN A 186 23.82 16.49 6.27
CA GLN A 186 23.02 17.03 7.37
C GLN A 186 22.94 16.08 8.57
N VAL A 187 22.76 14.78 8.34
CA VAL A 187 22.82 13.75 9.39
C VAL A 187 24.19 13.75 10.07
N ASP A 188 25.27 13.75 9.27
CA ASP A 188 26.63 13.79 9.79
C ASP A 188 26.88 15.03 10.66
N PHE A 189 26.50 16.21 10.16
CA PHE A 189 26.61 17.48 10.88
C PHE A 189 25.81 17.48 12.19
N ALA A 190 24.55 17.02 12.15
CA ALA A 190 23.68 16.96 13.30
C ALA A 190 24.27 16.05 14.40
N LEU A 191 24.72 14.86 14.02
CA LEU A 191 25.31 13.90 14.97
C LEU A 191 26.67 14.38 15.51
N GLU A 192 27.48 15.10 14.72
CA GLU A 192 28.68 15.76 15.24
C GLU A 192 28.36 16.83 16.29
N GLN A 193 27.34 17.64 16.02
CA GLN A 193 26.92 18.69 16.92
C GLN A 193 26.36 18.09 18.21
N ALA A 194 25.56 17.01 18.11
CA ALA A 194 25.10 16.24 19.25
C ALA A 194 26.27 15.66 20.06
N ALA A 195 27.25 15.04 19.41
CA ALA A 195 28.43 14.49 20.09
C ALA A 195 29.19 15.55 20.91
N LYS A 196 29.27 16.79 20.41
CA LYS A 196 29.97 17.91 21.06
C LYS A 196 29.18 18.52 22.21
N SER A 197 27.94 18.91 21.97
CA SER A 197 27.15 19.74 22.90
C SER A 197 25.96 19.02 23.54
N GLY A 198 25.72 17.76 23.21
CA GLY A 198 24.52 17.04 23.62
C GLY A 198 23.32 17.29 22.71
N TRP A 199 22.19 16.67 23.05
CA TRP A 199 20.91 16.79 22.35
C TRP A 199 20.15 18.10 22.61
N GLY A 200 20.72 19.03 23.38
CA GLY A 200 20.07 20.30 23.78
C GLY A 200 19.48 21.13 22.63
N PRO A 201 20.13 21.23 21.46
CA PRO A 201 19.58 21.95 20.30
C PRO A 201 18.32 21.31 19.67
N TRP A 202 18.01 20.04 19.99
CA TRP A 202 16.86 19.31 19.44
C TRP A 202 15.72 19.30 20.45
N HIS A 203 14.79 20.24 20.28
CA HIS A 203 13.68 20.42 21.21
C HIS A 203 12.76 19.21 21.30
N GLY A 204 12.63 18.42 20.23
CA GLY A 204 11.91 17.15 20.20
C GLY A 204 12.50 16.12 21.15
N ALA A 205 13.84 16.05 21.26
CA ALA A 205 14.53 15.10 22.14
C ALA A 205 14.10 15.26 23.61
N ALA A 206 14.10 16.49 24.13
CA ALA A 206 13.69 16.78 25.49
C ALA A 206 12.20 16.45 25.73
N LYS A 207 11.33 16.72 24.75
CA LYS A 207 9.88 16.43 24.83
C LYS A 207 9.60 14.93 24.96
N ILE A 208 10.44 14.07 24.37
CA ILE A 208 10.33 12.61 24.47
C ILE A 208 11.18 12.00 25.59
N GLY A 209 11.66 12.82 26.52
CA GLY A 209 12.40 12.40 27.71
C GLY A 209 13.83 11.95 27.47
N ILE A 210 14.45 12.32 26.34
CA ILE A 210 15.87 12.05 26.10
C ILE A 210 16.71 13.09 26.84
N GLY A 211 17.58 12.63 27.74
CA GLY A 211 18.50 13.49 28.48
C GLY A 211 19.54 14.16 27.57
N GLN A 212 20.06 15.33 27.98
CA GLN A 212 20.99 16.12 27.16
C GLN A 212 22.22 15.34 26.65
N ARG A 213 22.71 14.35 27.41
CA ARG A 213 23.84 13.51 27.01
C ARG A 213 23.48 12.02 26.90
N GLU A 214 22.19 11.70 26.90
CA GLU A 214 21.75 10.31 26.79
C GLU A 214 22.31 9.67 25.51
N GLY A 215 22.96 8.52 25.66
CA GLY A 215 23.61 7.83 24.55
C GLY A 215 24.86 8.50 23.98
N ILE A 216 25.37 9.63 24.50
CA ILE A 216 26.54 10.35 23.94
C ILE A 216 27.76 10.21 24.84
N GLY A 217 28.87 9.71 24.27
CA GLY A 217 30.16 9.61 24.97
C GLY A 217 30.27 8.38 25.89
N GLY A 218 29.24 7.55 25.94
CA GLY A 218 29.45 6.14 26.26
C GLY A 218 30.29 5.53 25.15
N GLN A 219 31.21 4.61 25.48
CA GLN A 219 31.69 3.66 24.48
C GLN A 219 30.44 3.17 23.74
N PRO A 220 30.36 3.26 22.40
CA PRO A 220 29.20 2.76 21.68
C PRO A 220 28.98 1.38 22.26
N VAL A 221 27.80 1.12 22.84
CA VAL A 221 27.52 -0.19 23.43
C VAL A 221 27.89 -1.15 22.34
N ARG A 222 29.07 -1.76 22.48
CA ARG A 222 29.57 -2.61 21.43
C ARG A 222 28.57 -3.71 21.53
N VAL A 223 27.76 -3.85 20.48
CA VAL A 223 27.05 -5.10 20.27
C VAL A 223 28.07 -6.27 20.16
N ALA A 224 29.37 -5.96 20.19
CA ALA A 224 30.49 -6.83 20.52
C ALA A 224 31.12 -6.53 21.90
N ASP A 225 30.51 -7.01 22.98
CA ASP A 225 31.23 -7.67 24.10
C ASP A 225 30.45 -8.91 24.61
N ALA A 226 29.72 -9.56 23.68
CA ALA A 226 29.42 -10.99 23.71
C ALA A 226 30.17 -11.76 22.59
N SER A 227 31.13 -11.11 21.95
CA SER A 227 31.97 -11.66 20.88
C SER A 227 33.43 -11.59 21.30
N GLY A 228 33.81 -12.40 22.28
CA GLY A 228 35.21 -12.74 22.52
C GLY A 228 35.79 -13.36 21.25
N ALA A 229 37.00 -12.93 20.89
CA ALA A 229 37.73 -13.31 19.69
C ALA A 229 37.53 -14.78 19.26
N ILE A 230 37.01 -14.98 18.05
CA ILE A 230 37.11 -16.26 17.33
C ILE A 230 38.11 -16.03 16.20
N PRO A 231 39.15 -16.88 16.06
CA PRO A 231 40.13 -16.74 14.99
C PRO A 231 39.45 -16.75 13.62
N ALA A 232 39.88 -15.83 12.77
CA ALA A 232 39.46 -15.71 11.37
C ALA A 232 39.95 -16.93 10.57
N SER A 233 39.14 -17.99 10.56
CA SER A 233 39.22 -19.07 9.58
C SER A 233 37.89 -19.83 9.60
N ALA A 234 36.89 -19.36 8.87
CA ALA A 234 35.72 -20.16 8.53
C ALA A 234 35.17 -19.71 7.17
N SER A 235 35.00 -20.71 6.31
CA SER A 235 34.43 -20.65 4.96
C SER A 235 33.09 -19.93 4.91
N ALA A 236 32.74 -19.39 3.75
CA ALA A 236 31.45 -18.79 3.42
C ALA A 236 30.25 -19.76 3.62
N GLY A 237 29.87 -20.00 4.88
CA GLY A 237 28.68 -20.74 5.25
C GLY A 237 27.44 -19.85 5.27
N ASP A 238 26.26 -20.50 5.24
CA ASP A 238 24.96 -19.85 5.39
C ASP A 238 24.96 -18.87 6.60
N PRO A 239 24.66 -17.57 6.39
CA PRO A 239 24.62 -16.57 7.46
C PRO A 239 23.71 -16.96 8.63
N LEU A 240 22.64 -17.73 8.36
CA LEU A 240 21.68 -18.17 9.37
C LEU A 240 22.28 -19.25 10.27
N GLU A 241 23.01 -20.20 9.70
CA GLU A 241 23.68 -21.27 10.45
C GLU A 241 24.72 -20.70 11.41
N THR A 242 25.49 -19.71 10.92
CA THR A 242 26.48 -18.99 11.73
C THR A 242 25.80 -18.26 12.89
N ARG A 243 24.63 -17.64 12.66
CA ARG A 243 23.85 -16.96 13.69
C ARG A 243 23.34 -17.93 14.76
N ILE A 244 22.76 -19.06 14.35
CA ILE A 244 22.28 -20.11 15.27
C ILE A 244 23.44 -20.60 16.15
N GLN A 245 24.58 -20.93 15.55
CA GLN A 245 25.77 -21.40 16.28
C GLN A 245 26.27 -20.36 17.30
N ASN A 246 26.28 -19.08 16.94
CA ASN A 246 26.70 -18.01 17.84
C ASN A 246 25.73 -17.82 19.02
N ILE A 247 24.41 -17.88 18.78
CA ILE A 247 23.40 -17.79 19.85
C ILE A 247 23.51 -19.00 20.78
N THR A 248 23.64 -20.21 20.23
CA THR A 248 23.81 -21.44 21.02
C THR A 248 25.08 -21.39 21.88
N ARG A 249 26.19 -20.88 21.33
CA ARG A 249 27.44 -20.68 22.08
C ARG A 249 27.25 -19.65 23.21
N ALA A 250 26.55 -18.54 22.95
CA ALA A 250 26.27 -17.53 23.97
C ALA A 250 25.37 -18.06 25.09
N LEU A 251 24.35 -18.86 24.77
CA LEU A 251 23.47 -19.50 25.75
C LEU A 251 24.20 -20.51 26.66
N SER A 252 25.28 -21.11 26.17
CA SER A 252 26.12 -22.05 26.91
C SER A 252 27.02 -21.36 27.95
N ASN A 253 27.18 -20.03 27.91
CA ASN A 253 27.97 -19.31 28.90
C ASN A 253 27.20 -19.22 30.23
N PRO A 254 27.77 -19.72 31.36
CA PRO A 254 27.10 -19.70 32.65
C PRO A 254 26.94 -18.29 33.23
N ASN A 255 27.73 -17.31 32.78
CA ASN A 255 27.77 -15.96 33.33
C ASN A 255 26.76 -14.99 32.67
N ILE A 256 25.88 -15.44 31.79
CA ILE A 256 24.87 -14.56 31.18
C ILE A 256 23.74 -14.28 32.16
N SER A 257 23.24 -13.04 32.19
CA SER A 257 22.11 -12.69 33.05
C SER A 257 20.83 -13.44 32.62
N PRO A 258 19.88 -13.71 33.54
CA PRO A 258 18.62 -14.36 33.22
C PRO A 258 17.84 -13.67 32.08
N ASN A 259 17.80 -12.34 32.08
CA ASN A 259 17.13 -11.57 31.03
C ASN A 259 17.82 -11.74 29.67
N ALA A 260 19.16 -11.72 29.63
CA ALA A 260 19.91 -11.95 28.38
C ALA A 260 19.67 -13.38 27.85
N ARG A 261 19.59 -14.38 28.74
CA ARG A 261 19.28 -15.76 28.38
C ARG A 261 17.89 -15.87 27.74
N GLN A 262 16.89 -15.20 28.31
CA GLN A 262 15.53 -15.20 27.75
C GLN A 262 15.50 -14.57 26.35
N ILE A 263 16.15 -13.43 26.14
CA ILE A 263 16.22 -12.79 24.82
C ILE A 263 16.92 -13.70 23.80
N LEU A 264 18.07 -14.28 24.16
CA LEU A 264 18.80 -15.19 23.28
C LEU A 264 18.01 -16.46 22.95
N SER A 265 17.21 -16.98 23.89
CA SER A 265 16.35 -18.13 23.62
C SER A 265 15.24 -17.82 22.60
N VAL A 266 14.63 -16.63 22.67
CA VAL A 266 13.63 -16.19 21.67
C VAL A 266 14.28 -16.02 20.30
N GLN A 267 15.48 -15.41 20.26
CA GLN A 267 16.22 -15.25 19.01
C GLN A 267 16.65 -16.59 18.40
N LEU A 268 17.02 -17.57 19.23
CA LEU A 268 17.35 -18.92 18.77
C LEU A 268 16.12 -19.58 18.13
N GLN A 269 14.98 -19.54 18.83
CA GLN A 269 13.73 -20.11 18.33
C GLN A 269 13.30 -19.50 16.99
N GLU A 270 13.45 -18.18 16.84
CA GLU A 270 13.14 -17.50 15.58
C GLU A 270 14.12 -17.89 14.47
N ALA A 271 15.42 -17.98 14.77
CA ALA A 271 16.42 -18.39 13.78
C ALA A 271 16.20 -19.83 13.32
N GLU A 272 15.86 -20.75 14.23
CA GLU A 272 15.50 -22.13 13.89
C GLU A 272 14.23 -22.22 13.05
N ARG A 273 13.21 -21.39 13.34
CA ARG A 273 12.00 -21.31 12.50
C ARG A 273 12.36 -20.90 11.08
N ARG A 274 13.16 -19.83 10.91
CA ARG A 274 13.61 -19.38 9.59
C ARG A 274 14.43 -20.45 8.86
N ARG A 275 15.22 -21.25 9.59
CA ARG A 275 15.98 -22.36 9.00
C ARG A 275 15.04 -23.43 8.46
N SER A 276 13.99 -23.76 9.21
CA SER A 276 12.98 -24.73 8.77
C SER A 276 12.20 -24.24 7.55
N GLU A 277 11.83 -22.95 7.53
CA GLU A 277 11.15 -22.30 6.39
C GLU A 277 12.05 -22.31 5.14
N ALA A 278 13.32 -21.95 5.28
CA ALA A 278 14.28 -21.96 4.17
C ALA A 278 14.50 -23.37 3.60
N ARG A 279 14.54 -24.41 4.45
CA ARG A 279 14.60 -25.81 3.99
C ARG A 279 13.34 -26.22 3.24
N GLN A 280 12.16 -25.91 3.77
CA GLN A 280 10.90 -26.17 3.07
C GLN A 280 10.84 -25.44 1.71
N GLU A 281 11.34 -24.21 1.64
CA GLU A 281 11.40 -23.47 0.38
C GLU A 281 12.38 -24.08 -0.62
N ALA A 282 13.54 -24.56 -0.17
CA ALA A 282 14.51 -25.28 -0.99
C ALA A 282 13.90 -26.58 -1.56
N ASP A 283 13.24 -27.39 -0.71
CA ASP A 283 12.57 -28.63 -1.15
C ASP A 283 11.45 -28.32 -2.16
N ARG A 284 10.68 -27.24 -1.93
CA ARG A 284 9.67 -26.76 -2.90
C ARG A 284 10.32 -26.31 -4.20
N ALA A 285 11.46 -25.64 -4.15
CA ALA A 285 12.18 -25.19 -5.34
C ALA A 285 12.73 -26.37 -6.15
N GLU A 286 13.27 -27.38 -5.48
CA GLU A 286 13.73 -28.62 -6.10
C GLU A 286 12.57 -29.39 -6.76
N ASN A 287 11.45 -29.54 -6.05
CA ASN A 287 10.24 -30.14 -6.62
C ASN A 287 9.70 -29.38 -7.84
N ARG A 288 9.76 -28.04 -7.82
CA ARG A 288 9.41 -27.22 -9.00
C ARG A 288 10.36 -27.45 -10.16
N ALA A 289 11.68 -27.51 -9.90
CA ALA A 289 12.68 -27.76 -10.93
C ALA A 289 12.51 -29.16 -11.55
N PHE A 290 12.28 -30.18 -10.73
CA PHE A 290 12.01 -31.55 -11.18
C PHE A 290 10.75 -31.62 -12.06
N ARG A 291 9.64 -31.00 -11.63
CA ARG A 291 8.41 -30.94 -12.44
C ARG A 291 8.64 -30.25 -13.78
N ARG A 292 9.42 -29.17 -13.81
CA ARG A 292 9.76 -28.47 -15.06
C ARG A 292 10.54 -29.36 -16.03
N GLN A 293 11.49 -30.14 -15.53
CA GLN A 293 12.21 -31.12 -16.35
C GLN A 293 11.28 -32.20 -16.91
N GLN A 294 10.29 -32.66 -16.15
CA GLN A 294 9.30 -33.61 -16.65
C GLN A 294 8.42 -33.01 -17.76
N ILE A 295 7.96 -31.77 -17.58
CA ILE A 295 7.19 -31.06 -18.61
C ILE A 295 8.02 -30.91 -19.89
N ASP A 296 9.29 -30.48 -19.79
CA ASP A 296 10.17 -30.33 -20.96
C ASP A 296 10.40 -31.67 -21.69
N LEU A 297 10.50 -32.78 -20.94
CA LEU A 297 10.63 -34.14 -21.50
C LEU A 297 9.35 -34.61 -22.20
N GLU A 298 8.18 -34.34 -21.61
CA GLU A 298 6.90 -34.62 -22.25
C GLU A 298 6.72 -33.78 -23.51
N GLU A 299 6.97 -32.48 -23.45
CA GLU A 299 6.88 -31.57 -24.61
C GLU A 299 7.77 -32.04 -25.75
N ARG A 300 9.00 -32.48 -25.46
CA ARG A 300 9.90 -33.06 -26.49
C ARG A 300 9.34 -34.34 -27.11
N LYS A 301 8.65 -35.19 -26.35
CA LYS A 301 8.03 -36.42 -26.88
C LYS A 301 6.82 -36.10 -27.77
N PHE A 302 6.02 -35.10 -27.43
CA PHE A 302 4.83 -34.72 -28.19
C PHE A 302 5.11 -33.74 -29.35
N ALA A 303 6.26 -33.07 -29.35
CA ALA A 303 6.70 -32.16 -30.41
C ALA A 303 6.94 -32.84 -31.78
N GLY A 304 6.80 -34.16 -31.90
CA GLY A 304 6.83 -34.85 -33.19
C GLY A 304 5.49 -34.86 -33.96
N GLN A 305 4.35 -34.68 -33.29
CA GLN A 305 3.04 -35.01 -33.88
C GLN A 305 1.94 -33.93 -33.73
N ALA A 306 2.12 -32.92 -32.88
CA ALA A 306 1.11 -31.89 -32.68
C ALA A 306 1.02 -30.91 -33.86
N ASN A 307 -0.21 -30.64 -34.31
CA ASN A 307 -0.54 -29.65 -35.34
C ASN A 307 0.01 -28.25 -34.92
N PRO A 308 0.66 -27.48 -35.81
CA PRO A 308 1.16 -26.13 -35.51
C PRO A 308 0.14 -25.20 -34.87
N TYR A 309 -1.15 -25.38 -35.16
CA TYR A 309 -2.24 -24.61 -34.57
C TYR A 309 -2.43 -24.90 -33.07
N GLU A 310 -2.37 -26.17 -32.67
CA GLU A 310 -2.53 -26.57 -31.27
C GLU A 310 -1.38 -26.07 -30.39
N ARG A 311 -0.17 -25.98 -30.95
CA ARG A 311 0.98 -25.38 -30.26
C ARG A 311 0.77 -23.90 -29.96
N LYS A 312 0.32 -23.13 -30.96
CA LYS A 312 0.03 -21.70 -30.75
C LYS A 312 -1.06 -21.50 -29.69
N LEU A 313 -2.11 -22.32 -29.72
CA LEU A 313 -3.18 -22.23 -28.74
C LEU A 313 -2.72 -22.64 -27.33
N ALA A 314 -1.87 -23.65 -27.21
CA ALA A 314 -1.27 -24.06 -25.94
C ALA A 314 -0.33 -22.98 -25.38
N GLU A 315 0.50 -22.39 -26.23
CA GLU A 315 1.39 -21.28 -25.87
C GLU A 315 0.62 -20.04 -25.41
N GLU A 316 -0.46 -19.69 -26.11
CA GLU A 316 -1.35 -18.59 -25.74
C GLU A 316 -2.04 -18.85 -24.40
N ARG A 317 -2.54 -20.07 -24.17
CA ARG A 317 -3.11 -20.48 -22.87
C ARG A 317 -2.08 -20.43 -21.76
N ALA A 318 -0.86 -20.92 -21.99
CA ALA A 318 0.21 -20.89 -21.00
C ALA A 318 0.61 -19.45 -20.64
N LYS A 319 0.69 -18.56 -21.64
CA LYS A 319 0.95 -17.13 -21.44
C LYS A 319 -0.17 -16.48 -20.62
N ASN A 320 -1.43 -16.74 -20.95
CA ASN A 320 -2.58 -16.21 -20.20
C ASN A 320 -2.63 -16.73 -18.76
N VAL A 321 -2.28 -18.01 -18.53
CA VAL A 321 -2.17 -18.58 -17.18
C VAL A 321 -1.04 -17.92 -16.38
N ALA A 322 0.14 -17.77 -16.98
CA ALA A 322 1.27 -17.11 -16.33
C ALA A 322 0.98 -15.64 -16.00
N GLU A 323 0.31 -14.92 -16.91
CA GLU A 323 -0.11 -13.54 -16.68
C GLU A 323 -1.15 -13.45 -15.54
N MET A 324 -2.15 -14.34 -15.52
CA MET A 324 -3.11 -14.42 -14.42
C MET A 324 -2.45 -14.75 -13.07
N GLU A 325 -1.49 -15.67 -13.05
CA GLU A 325 -0.74 -16.03 -11.84
C GLU A 325 0.10 -14.86 -11.33
N GLN A 326 0.82 -14.18 -12.22
CA GLN A 326 1.60 -13.00 -11.87
C GLN A 326 0.69 -11.90 -11.30
N THR A 327 -0.46 -11.66 -11.94
CA THR A 327 -1.42 -10.64 -11.50
C THR A 327 -2.02 -10.99 -10.14
N ARG A 328 -2.38 -12.25 -9.91
CA ARG A 328 -2.83 -12.73 -8.58
C ARG A 328 -1.77 -12.61 -7.51
N ALA A 329 -0.52 -12.98 -7.81
CA ALA A 329 0.59 -12.86 -6.87
C ALA A 329 0.84 -11.39 -6.49
N GLN A 330 0.70 -10.46 -7.44
CA GLN A 330 0.77 -9.03 -7.15
C GLN A 330 -0.40 -8.53 -6.29
N ALA A 331 -1.63 -9.00 -6.56
CA ALA A 331 -2.79 -8.66 -5.74
C ALA A 331 -2.66 -9.17 -4.30
N ALA A 332 -2.11 -10.39 -4.11
CA ALA A 332 -1.83 -10.93 -2.78
C ALA A 332 -0.79 -10.09 -2.03
N ARG A 333 0.31 -9.68 -2.69
CA ARG A 333 1.30 -8.77 -2.08
C ARG A 333 0.71 -7.42 -1.72
N ALA A 334 -0.15 -6.86 -2.58
CA ALA A 334 -0.85 -5.61 -2.28
C ALA A 334 -1.76 -5.77 -1.06
N ALA A 335 -2.50 -6.87 -0.97
CA ALA A 335 -3.35 -7.18 0.18
C ALA A 335 -2.53 -7.35 1.47
N GLU A 336 -1.40 -8.06 1.43
CA GLU A 336 -0.48 -8.20 2.57
C GLU A 336 0.03 -6.84 3.08
N MET A 337 0.34 -5.90 2.18
CA MET A 337 0.72 -4.54 2.56
C MET A 337 -0.44 -3.76 3.18
N MET A 338 -1.67 -3.94 2.69
CA MET A 338 -2.84 -3.19 3.15
C MET A 338 -3.40 -3.68 4.49
N LEU A 339 -3.36 -5.00 4.75
CA LEU A 339 -3.93 -5.63 5.95
C LEU A 339 -3.56 -4.94 7.27
N PRO A 340 -2.28 -4.65 7.59
CA PRO A 340 -1.93 -4.00 8.85
C PRO A 340 -2.55 -2.60 9.00
N HIS A 341 -2.73 -1.87 7.89
CA HIS A 341 -3.36 -0.55 7.89
C HIS A 341 -4.88 -0.66 8.04
N ILE A 342 -5.50 -1.68 7.43
CA ILE A 342 -6.93 -1.98 7.64
C ILE A 342 -7.20 -2.31 9.11
N ASP A 343 -6.38 -3.17 9.71
CA ASP A 343 -6.52 -3.58 11.11
C ASP A 343 -6.34 -2.39 12.06
N ARG A 344 -5.32 -1.54 11.81
CA ARG A 344 -5.11 -0.30 12.58
C ARG A 344 -6.28 0.66 12.45
N ALA A 345 -6.79 0.85 11.23
CA ALA A 345 -7.98 1.69 10.99
C ALA A 345 -9.21 1.12 11.70
N GLU A 346 -9.45 -0.20 11.68
CA GLU A 346 -10.57 -0.85 12.35
C GLU A 346 -10.48 -0.71 13.88
N GLN A 347 -9.30 -0.88 14.48
CA GLN A 347 -9.09 -0.70 15.92
C GLN A 347 -9.31 0.74 16.37
N ALA A 348 -8.76 1.70 15.63
CA ALA A 348 -8.94 3.12 15.87
C ALA A 348 -10.43 3.50 15.77
N TYR A 349 -11.12 3.02 14.72
CA TYR A 349 -12.53 3.29 14.50
C TYR A 349 -13.43 2.68 15.60
N ASN A 350 -13.15 1.45 16.04
CA ASN A 350 -13.85 0.82 17.17
C ASN A 350 -13.68 1.63 18.47
N THR A 351 -12.46 2.13 18.72
CA THR A 351 -12.17 2.97 19.89
C THR A 351 -12.98 4.27 19.84
N LEU A 352 -12.99 4.95 18.69
CA LEU A 352 -13.78 6.16 18.49
C LEU A 352 -15.29 5.92 18.62
N SER A 353 -15.78 4.79 18.11
CA SER A 353 -17.19 4.40 18.22
C SER A 353 -17.59 4.19 19.69
N ARG A 354 -16.78 3.45 20.46
CA ARG A 354 -17.01 3.22 21.90
C ARG A 354 -17.00 4.52 22.70
N LEU A 355 -16.13 5.45 22.34
CA LEU A 355 -16.04 6.78 22.97
C LEU A 355 -17.12 7.76 22.48
N LYS A 356 -18.01 7.34 21.56
CA LYS A 356 -18.99 8.22 20.89
C LYS A 356 -18.34 9.45 20.25
N ALA A 357 -17.10 9.30 19.80
CA ALA A 357 -16.27 10.35 19.22
C ALA A 357 -16.39 10.43 17.68
N ILE A 358 -17.33 9.70 17.09
CA ILE A 358 -17.65 9.68 15.66
C ILE A 358 -18.93 10.50 15.44
N GLY A 359 -18.89 11.44 14.50
CA GLY A 359 -20.02 12.30 14.15
C GLY A 359 -19.66 13.78 14.00
N PRO A 360 -20.57 14.58 13.41
CA PRO A 360 -20.30 15.97 13.01
C PRO A 360 -19.96 16.90 14.19
N ILE A 361 -20.58 16.69 15.35
CA ILE A 361 -20.33 17.49 16.56
C ILE A 361 -18.91 17.22 17.10
N SER A 362 -18.51 15.95 17.10
CA SER A 362 -17.21 15.50 17.60
C SER A 362 -16.08 15.93 16.66
N ALA A 363 -16.34 16.07 15.36
CA ALA A 363 -15.36 16.48 14.34
C ALA A 363 -15.12 18.00 14.28
N SER A 364 -15.99 18.81 14.89
CA SER A 364 -15.87 20.27 14.85
C SER A 364 -14.62 20.79 15.57
N THR A 365 -13.98 21.81 15.00
CA THR A 365 -12.79 22.49 15.55
C THR A 365 -12.91 22.90 17.02
N PRO A 366 -14.07 23.36 17.54
CA PRO A 366 -14.24 23.68 18.96
C PRO A 366 -14.05 22.46 19.88
N SER A 367 -14.53 21.28 19.48
CA SER A 367 -14.36 20.03 20.24
C SER A 367 -12.89 19.59 20.31
N ARG A 368 -12.08 19.92 19.28
CA ARG A 368 -10.63 19.65 19.26
C ARG A 368 -9.87 20.58 20.23
N LEU A 369 -10.34 21.81 20.40
CA LEU A 369 -9.71 22.79 21.30
C LEU A 369 -9.95 22.47 22.78
N VAL A 370 -11.13 21.98 23.15
CA VAL A 370 -11.45 21.61 24.55
C VAL A 370 -10.80 20.27 24.94
N GLY A 371 -10.64 19.33 24.00
CA GLY A 371 -9.94 18.05 24.24
C GLY A 371 -8.40 18.11 24.13
N GLY A 372 -7.85 19.11 23.44
CA GLY A 372 -6.43 19.19 23.08
C GLY A 372 -5.46 19.45 24.24
N VAL A 373 -5.96 19.82 25.42
CA VAL A 373 -5.12 20.08 26.61
C VAL A 373 -4.87 18.81 27.44
N LEU A 374 -5.60 17.71 27.21
CA LEU A 374 -5.52 16.49 28.05
C LEU A 374 -5.48 15.18 27.26
N GLY A 375 -4.82 15.16 26.09
CA GLY A 375 -4.37 13.92 25.43
C GLY A 375 -5.36 12.76 25.47
N SER A 376 -6.65 13.04 25.21
CA SER A 376 -7.70 12.05 25.42
C SER A 376 -7.53 10.88 24.45
N ASP A 377 -7.86 9.66 24.89
CA ASP A 377 -7.83 8.44 24.06
C ASP A 377 -8.58 8.61 22.72
N ALA A 378 -9.57 9.51 22.67
CA ALA A 378 -10.30 9.85 21.45
C ALA A 378 -9.43 10.58 20.41
N GLU A 379 -8.53 11.47 20.83
CA GLU A 379 -7.65 12.20 19.91
C GLU A 379 -6.53 11.29 19.40
N ALA A 380 -5.94 10.46 20.26
CA ALA A 380 -4.98 9.45 19.86
C ALA A 380 -5.59 8.47 18.83
N ALA A 381 -6.81 7.96 19.10
CA ALA A 381 -7.51 7.09 18.16
C ALA A 381 -7.87 7.78 16.83
N ARG A 382 -8.11 9.10 16.82
CA ARG A 382 -8.29 9.85 15.55
C ARG A 382 -7.01 9.95 14.76
N GLN A 383 -5.91 10.32 15.41
CA GLN A 383 -4.62 10.41 14.77
C GLN A 383 -4.19 9.06 14.18
N ASP A 384 -4.41 7.97 14.91
CA ASP A 384 -4.16 6.62 14.43
C ASP A 384 -5.03 6.26 13.22
N TYR A 385 -6.32 6.62 13.24
CA TYR A 385 -7.21 6.40 12.10
C TYR A 385 -6.79 7.21 10.87
N GLU A 386 -6.51 8.51 11.03
CA GLU A 386 -6.10 9.39 9.93
C GLU A 386 -4.76 8.95 9.33
N ALA A 387 -3.83 8.48 10.16
CA ALA A 387 -2.56 7.91 9.70
C ALA A 387 -2.80 6.63 8.88
N ALA A 388 -3.58 5.68 9.40
CA ALA A 388 -3.91 4.45 8.70
C ALA A 388 -4.66 4.70 7.39
N ALA A 389 -5.58 5.68 7.37
CA ALA A 389 -6.33 6.07 6.19
C ALA A 389 -5.40 6.64 5.10
N LYS A 390 -4.43 7.49 5.46
CA LYS A 390 -3.43 8.02 4.51
C LYS A 390 -2.52 6.91 3.94
N GLU A 391 -2.13 5.95 4.77
CA GLU A 391 -1.35 4.78 4.32
C GLU A 391 -2.17 3.92 3.34
N LEU A 392 -3.46 3.73 3.59
CA LEU A 392 -4.37 3.03 2.67
C LEU A 392 -4.56 3.78 1.35
N GLU A 393 -4.66 5.12 1.36
CA GLU A 393 -4.68 5.93 0.14
C GLU A 393 -3.36 5.83 -0.64
N LEU A 394 -2.21 5.78 0.05
CA LEU A 394 -0.93 5.58 -0.61
C LEU A 394 -0.84 4.19 -1.26
N ALA A 395 -1.26 3.14 -0.55
CA ALA A 395 -1.33 1.78 -1.10
C ALA A 395 -2.28 1.71 -2.30
N LYS A 396 -3.43 2.40 -2.22
CA LYS A 396 -4.38 2.56 -3.32
C LYS A 396 -3.75 3.25 -4.53
N ALA A 397 -3.01 4.33 -4.32
CA ALA A 397 -2.30 5.06 -5.37
C ALA A 397 -1.22 4.19 -6.05
N GLN A 398 -0.50 3.37 -5.28
CA GLN A 398 0.46 2.43 -5.85
C GLN A 398 -0.20 1.37 -6.74
N ILE A 399 -1.42 0.94 -6.40
CA ILE A 399 -2.21 0.03 -7.25
C ILE A 399 -2.70 0.75 -8.52
N THR A 400 -3.18 1.99 -8.42
CA THR A 400 -3.67 2.74 -9.60
C THR A 400 -2.56 3.14 -10.58
N MET A 401 -1.33 3.32 -10.11
CA MET A 401 -0.17 3.59 -10.96
C MET A 401 0.24 2.38 -11.82
N LYS A 402 -0.18 1.16 -11.47
CA LYS A 402 -0.09 0.00 -12.37
C LYS A 402 -1.12 0.24 -13.47
N GLY A 403 -0.66 0.53 -14.69
CA GLY A 403 -1.50 1.00 -15.80
C GLY A 403 -2.82 0.21 -15.96
N GLN A 404 -3.86 0.87 -16.48
CA GLN A 404 -5.26 0.39 -16.51
C GLN A 404 -5.48 -1.04 -17.05
N GLY A 405 -4.53 -1.64 -17.78
CA GLY A 405 -4.59 -3.01 -18.27
C GLY A 405 -4.19 -4.09 -17.25
N GLN A 406 -3.57 -3.74 -16.11
CA GLN A 406 -3.05 -4.72 -15.14
C GLN A 406 -3.86 -4.81 -13.83
N ILE A 407 -4.92 -4.01 -13.69
CA ILE A 407 -5.73 -3.97 -12.47
C ILE A 407 -6.73 -5.14 -12.49
N THR A 408 -6.64 -6.01 -11.49
CA THR A 408 -7.59 -7.11 -11.25
C THR A 408 -8.98 -6.61 -10.89
N GLU A 409 -10.00 -7.48 -11.02
CA GLU A 409 -11.36 -7.17 -10.57
C GLU A 409 -11.43 -6.92 -9.05
N SER A 410 -10.65 -7.65 -8.25
CA SER A 410 -10.54 -7.43 -6.81
C SER A 410 -9.89 -6.08 -6.50
N GLU A 411 -8.83 -5.69 -7.21
CA GLU A 411 -8.21 -4.38 -7.06
C GLU A 411 -9.20 -3.29 -7.49
N ARG A 412 -9.92 -3.42 -8.60
CA ARG A 412 -10.98 -2.47 -8.99
C ARG A 412 -12.03 -2.30 -7.91
N LYS A 413 -12.46 -3.39 -7.27
CA LYS A 413 -13.41 -3.36 -6.18
C LYS A 413 -12.85 -2.65 -4.95
N ILE A 414 -11.58 -2.89 -4.59
CA ILE A 414 -10.88 -2.17 -3.52
C ILE A 414 -10.76 -0.67 -3.87
N LEU A 415 -10.37 -0.34 -5.10
CA LEU A 415 -10.22 1.03 -5.58
C LEU A 415 -11.55 1.81 -5.57
N GLY A 416 -12.66 1.13 -5.86
CA GLY A 416 -14.00 1.70 -5.85
C GLY A 416 -14.58 1.93 -4.46
N LEU A 417 -14.02 1.31 -3.43
CA LEU A 417 -14.44 1.57 -2.06
C LEU A 417 -13.79 2.88 -1.58
N THR A 418 -14.63 3.78 -1.08
CA THR A 418 -14.19 5.01 -0.42
C THR A 418 -13.88 4.71 1.04
N LEU A 419 -12.76 5.24 1.54
CA LEU A 419 -12.45 5.14 2.97
C LEU A 419 -13.55 5.83 3.77
N PRO A 420 -14.00 5.25 4.89
CA PRO A 420 -15.02 5.88 5.71
C PRO A 420 -14.54 7.23 6.22
N ARG A 421 -15.35 8.26 6.05
CA ARG A 421 -15.08 9.55 6.68
C ARG A 421 -15.49 9.49 8.16
N LEU A 422 -14.71 10.12 9.03
CA LEU A 422 -15.00 10.20 10.47
C LEU A 422 -16.24 11.07 10.79
N ASP A 423 -16.69 11.87 9.83
CA ASP A 423 -17.89 12.73 9.92
C ASP A 423 -19.18 12.00 9.50
N ALA A 424 -19.10 10.75 9.03
CA ALA A 424 -20.26 9.99 8.61
C ALA A 424 -21.25 9.82 9.78
N ALA A 425 -22.53 10.02 9.49
CA ALA A 425 -23.60 10.03 10.49
C ALA A 425 -23.80 8.68 11.22
N LYS A 426 -23.24 7.58 10.70
CA LYS A 426 -23.42 6.22 11.24
C LYS A 426 -22.09 5.48 11.33
N PRO A 427 -21.54 5.25 12.54
CA PRO A 427 -20.27 4.55 12.72
C PRO A 427 -20.33 3.10 12.23
N GLU A 428 -21.50 2.46 12.27
CA GLU A 428 -21.68 1.06 11.83
C GLU A 428 -21.36 0.89 10.35
N THR A 429 -21.62 1.92 9.54
CA THR A 429 -21.31 1.90 8.11
C THR A 429 -19.81 1.90 7.87
N GLY A 430 -19.04 2.71 8.60
CA GLY A 430 -17.58 2.76 8.43
C GLY A 430 -16.90 1.47 8.87
N LEU A 431 -17.34 0.90 9.99
CA LEU A 431 -16.84 -0.38 10.46
C LEU A 431 -17.16 -1.52 9.47
N LYS A 432 -18.37 -1.52 8.89
CA LYS A 432 -18.76 -2.49 7.86
C LYS A 432 -17.87 -2.38 6.61
N THR A 433 -17.55 -1.17 6.18
CA THR A 433 -16.64 -0.95 5.04
C THR A 433 -15.24 -1.50 5.34
N LEU A 434 -14.66 -1.21 6.50
CA LEU A 434 -13.33 -1.73 6.88
C LEU A 434 -13.32 -3.26 6.96
N LYS A 435 -14.38 -3.89 7.47
CA LYS A 435 -14.52 -5.35 7.46
C LYS A 435 -14.58 -5.93 6.06
N ILE A 436 -15.32 -5.30 5.14
CA ILE A 436 -15.35 -5.70 3.74
C ILE A 436 -13.96 -5.59 3.11
N TRP A 437 -13.20 -4.53 3.40
CA TRP A 437 -11.80 -4.39 2.95
C TRP A 437 -10.93 -5.53 3.48
N ARG A 438 -11.03 -5.83 4.78
CA ARG A 438 -10.29 -6.92 5.41
C ARG A 438 -10.64 -8.28 4.79
N GLU A 439 -11.93 -8.55 4.54
CA GLU A 439 -12.37 -9.77 3.88
C GLU A 439 -11.85 -9.88 2.45
N LEU A 440 -11.87 -8.80 1.68
CA LEU A 440 -11.32 -8.77 0.32
C LEU A 440 -9.80 -8.99 0.32
N ALA A 441 -9.09 -8.35 1.25
CA ALA A 441 -7.65 -8.51 1.39
C ALA A 441 -7.29 -9.95 1.83
N ASN A 442 -7.96 -10.48 2.85
CA ASN A 442 -7.76 -11.86 3.29
C ASN A 442 -8.12 -12.88 2.20
N LYS A 443 -9.15 -12.61 1.40
CA LYS A 443 -9.48 -13.47 0.26
C LYS A 443 -8.36 -13.47 -0.79
N ALA A 444 -7.79 -12.30 -1.10
CA ALA A 444 -6.66 -12.19 -2.03
C ALA A 444 -5.41 -12.92 -1.53
N VAL A 445 -5.13 -12.88 -0.22
CA VAL A 445 -4.02 -13.64 0.40
C VAL A 445 -4.33 -15.14 0.45
N GLY A 446 -5.54 -15.51 0.89
CA GLY A 446 -5.97 -16.88 1.08
C GLY A 446 -6.12 -17.68 -0.22
N GLU A 447 -6.59 -17.06 -1.31
CA GLU A 447 -6.62 -17.69 -2.63
C GLU A 447 -5.22 -18.05 -3.12
N ASN A 448 -4.19 -17.32 -2.67
CA ASN A 448 -2.79 -17.59 -3.00
C ASN A 448 -2.21 -18.70 -2.10
N ALA A 449 -2.56 -18.71 -0.81
CA ALA A 449 -2.07 -19.71 0.16
C ALA A 449 -2.72 -21.10 -0.01
N SER A 450 -3.98 -21.15 -0.44
CA SER A 450 -4.75 -22.41 -0.55
C SER A 450 -4.46 -23.18 -1.84
N ARG A 451 -3.75 -22.56 -2.80
CA ARG A 451 -3.24 -23.22 -3.99
C ARG A 451 -1.76 -23.49 -3.80
N GLU A 452 -1.44 -24.56 -3.08
CA GLU A 452 -0.41 -25.43 -3.63
C GLU A 452 -0.78 -25.73 -5.08
N PRO A 453 0.17 -25.76 -6.03
CA PRO A 453 -0.14 -26.06 -7.42
C PRO A 453 -0.79 -27.44 -7.46
N SER A 454 -2.12 -27.44 -7.42
CA SER A 454 -2.96 -28.61 -7.59
C SER A 454 -2.40 -29.29 -8.82
N ALA A 455 -1.93 -30.53 -8.64
CA ALA A 455 -1.40 -31.34 -9.74
C ALA A 455 -2.34 -31.12 -10.94
N PRO A 456 -1.79 -30.82 -12.14
CA PRO A 456 -2.60 -30.45 -13.29
C PRO A 456 -3.77 -31.41 -13.35
N SER A 457 -4.99 -30.89 -13.19
CA SER A 457 -6.22 -31.66 -13.24
C SER A 457 -6.06 -32.63 -14.39
N GLU A 458 -6.11 -33.94 -14.12
CA GLU A 458 -5.93 -35.01 -15.11
C GLU A 458 -6.57 -34.52 -16.40
N ARG A 459 -5.73 -34.29 -17.41
CA ARG A 459 -6.20 -33.81 -18.71
C ARG A 459 -7.31 -34.78 -19.09
N GLY A 460 -8.53 -34.26 -19.29
CA GLY A 460 -9.64 -35.09 -19.73
C GLY A 460 -9.21 -35.94 -20.92
N PRO A 461 -9.85 -37.10 -21.14
CA PRO A 461 -9.46 -38.08 -22.14
C PRO A 461 -9.11 -37.40 -23.46
N SER A 462 -7.96 -37.73 -24.04
CA SER A 462 -7.58 -37.23 -25.36
C SER A 462 -8.59 -37.67 -26.42
N VAL A 463 -8.80 -36.85 -27.47
CA VAL A 463 -9.65 -37.26 -28.60
C VAL A 463 -9.13 -38.58 -29.17
N GLY A 464 -10.00 -39.58 -29.24
CA GLY A 464 -9.67 -40.95 -29.63
C GLY A 464 -9.53 -41.93 -28.46
N THR A 465 -9.44 -41.46 -27.21
CA THR A 465 -9.45 -42.34 -26.02
C THR A 465 -10.74 -43.15 -25.99
N ILE A 466 -10.64 -44.46 -25.81
CA ILE A 466 -11.79 -45.36 -25.71
C ILE A 466 -11.96 -45.77 -24.25
N GLU A 467 -13.11 -45.44 -23.67
CA GLU A 467 -13.53 -45.87 -22.33
C GLU A 467 -14.89 -46.57 -22.45
N ASP A 468 -15.03 -47.75 -21.84
CA ASP A 468 -16.27 -48.53 -21.82
C ASP A 468 -16.92 -48.78 -23.20
N GLY A 469 -16.09 -48.91 -24.25
CA GLY A 469 -16.55 -49.12 -25.63
C GLY A 469 -17.01 -47.85 -26.34
N TYR A 470 -16.77 -46.67 -25.76
CA TYR A 470 -17.02 -45.38 -26.38
C TYR A 470 -15.70 -44.63 -26.61
N ARG A 471 -15.51 -44.11 -27.82
CA ARG A 471 -14.41 -43.23 -28.21
C ARG A 471 -14.77 -41.78 -27.94
N PHE A 472 -13.91 -41.06 -27.22
CA PHE A 472 -14.06 -39.62 -27.02
C PHE A 472 -13.77 -38.88 -28.32
N LYS A 473 -14.74 -38.10 -28.79
CA LYS A 473 -14.66 -37.29 -30.02
C LYS A 473 -14.15 -35.87 -29.77
N GLY A 474 -13.97 -35.48 -28.51
CA GLY A 474 -13.63 -34.10 -28.12
C GLY A 474 -14.80 -33.35 -27.50
N GLY A 475 -14.49 -32.32 -26.72
CA GLY A 475 -15.47 -31.50 -26.00
C GLY A 475 -15.40 -31.71 -24.49
N ASP A 476 -16.55 -31.73 -23.83
CA ASP A 476 -16.66 -31.97 -22.39
C ASP A 476 -16.75 -33.49 -22.14
N PRO A 477 -15.79 -34.12 -21.44
CA PRO A 477 -15.84 -35.55 -21.11
C PRO A 477 -17.09 -35.96 -20.32
N ALA A 478 -17.69 -35.04 -19.56
CA ALA A 478 -18.92 -35.30 -18.82
C ALA A 478 -20.17 -35.30 -19.72
N ASN A 479 -20.05 -34.85 -20.97
CA ASN A 479 -21.16 -34.83 -21.93
C ASN A 479 -21.16 -36.12 -22.78
N PRO A 480 -22.19 -36.97 -22.69
CA PRO A 480 -22.29 -38.19 -23.50
C PRO A 480 -22.23 -37.95 -25.02
N ALA A 481 -22.62 -36.77 -25.49
CA ALA A 481 -22.53 -36.41 -26.92
C ALA A 481 -21.08 -36.28 -27.43
N SER A 482 -20.13 -36.02 -26.52
CA SER A 482 -18.70 -36.01 -26.81
C SER A 482 -18.11 -37.42 -26.94
N TRP A 483 -18.93 -38.47 -26.84
CA TRP A 483 -18.53 -39.87 -26.96
C TRP A 483 -19.23 -40.57 -28.15
N GLU A 484 -18.56 -41.53 -28.78
CA GLU A 484 -19.08 -42.36 -29.88
C GLU A 484 -18.86 -43.84 -29.59
N LYS A 485 -19.91 -44.65 -29.69
CA LYS A 485 -19.79 -46.08 -29.48
C LYS A 485 -18.95 -46.70 -30.59
N VAL A 486 -17.91 -47.44 -30.24
CA VAL A 486 -17.08 -48.19 -31.18
C VAL A 486 -17.80 -49.51 -31.49
N GLN A 487 -18.06 -49.77 -32.77
CA GLN A 487 -18.71 -51.00 -33.25
C GLN A 487 -17.72 -52.13 -33.46
#